data_AF-A0A962INH5-F1
#
_entry.id   AF-A0A962INH5-F1
#
_cell.length_a   1.000
_cell.length_b   1.000
_cell.length_c   1.000
_cell.angle_alpha   90.00
_cell.angle_beta   90.00
_cell.angle_gamma   90.00
#
_symmetry.space_group_name_H-M   'P 1'
#
loop_
_entity.id
_entity.type
_entity.pdbx_description
1 polymer ?
#
loop_
_entity_poly.entity_id
_entity_poly.type
_entity_poly.pdbx_seq_one_letter_code
_entity_poly.pdbx_strand_id
1 'polypeptide(L)'
;LSRTEHDALLALVRKKLRADFGFPRNRDRDFGITAVYSLENVRYPQADGTVCGLRPEPGAAGKLGCDVGLGAAMMVTATFGMVAAQLAVERMLRPI
;
A
#
# COMPACT_ATOMS: atom_id res chain seq x y z
N LEU A 1 -8.45 -3.78 4.51
CA LEU A 1 -7.52 -2.72 4.95
C LEU A 1 -6.87 -3.03 6.30
N SER A 2 -7.64 -3.36 7.33
CA SER A 2 -7.16 -3.59 8.72
C SER A 2 -6.00 -4.59 8.85
N ARG A 3 -5.97 -5.61 7.98
CA ARG A 3 -5.01 -6.75 7.96
C ARG A 3 -3.96 -6.68 6.85
N THR A 4 -3.78 -5.52 6.21
CA THR A 4 -2.77 -5.37 5.13
C THR A 4 -1.35 -5.31 5.72
N GLU A 5 -0.42 -6.00 5.06
CA GLU A 5 0.98 -6.18 5.49
C GLU A 5 1.94 -5.70 4.39
N HIS A 6 3.21 -5.51 4.74
CA HIS A 6 4.29 -5.11 3.82
C HIS A 6 4.09 -3.82 3.02
N ASP A 7 3.07 -3.03 3.35
CA ASP A 7 2.76 -1.75 2.71
C ASP A 7 2.79 -0.58 3.71
N ALA A 8 3.77 0.31 3.54
CA ALA A 8 3.97 1.47 4.40
C ALA A 8 2.85 2.52 4.27
N LEU A 9 2.29 2.69 3.07
CA LEU A 9 1.20 3.63 2.82
C LEU A 9 -0.05 3.16 3.57
N LEU A 10 -0.43 1.89 3.44
CA LEU A 10 -1.59 1.33 4.12
C LEU A 10 -1.39 1.32 5.64
N ALA A 11 -0.17 1.14 6.14
CA ALA A 11 0.15 1.30 7.55
C ALA A 11 -0.12 2.73 8.04
N LEU A 12 0.30 3.75 7.28
CA LEU A 12 0.03 5.15 7.58
C LEU A 12 -1.47 5.48 7.52
N VAL A 13 -2.19 4.96 6.51
CA VAL A 13 -3.65 5.11 6.41
C VAL A 13 -4.34 4.50 7.64
N ARG A 14 -3.96 3.29 8.06
CA ARG A 14 -4.50 2.68 9.29
C ARG A 14 -4.21 3.52 10.53
N LYS A 15 -3.00 4.07 10.65
CA LYS A 15 -2.61 4.94 11.76
C LYS A 15 -3.50 6.19 11.80
N LYS A 16 -3.69 6.84 10.64
CA LYS A 16 -4.51 8.04 10.50
C LYS A 16 -5.99 7.78 10.81
N LEU A 17 -6.56 6.70 10.27
CA LEU A 17 -7.95 6.29 10.54
C LEU A 17 -8.22 6.06 12.03
N ARG A 18 -7.27 5.46 12.75
CA ARG A 18 -7.37 5.24 14.20
C ARG A 18 -7.21 6.52 15.01
N ALA A 19 -6.34 7.43 14.58
CA ALA A 19 -6.06 8.66 15.29
C ALA A 19 -7.19 9.68 15.13
N ASP A 20 -7.66 9.87 13.89
CA ASP A 20 -8.50 11.01 13.53
C ASP A 20 -9.99 10.64 13.40
N PHE A 21 -10.31 9.36 13.16
CA PHE A 21 -11.66 8.91 12.78
C PHE A 21 -12.22 7.78 13.65
N GLY A 22 -11.55 7.45 14.77
CA GLY A 22 -12.07 6.49 15.75
C GLY A 22 -12.12 5.03 15.31
N PHE A 23 -11.38 4.64 14.25
CA PHE A 23 -11.34 3.24 13.82
C PHE A 23 -10.76 2.31 14.90
N PRO A 24 -11.20 1.05 14.98
CA PRO A 24 -10.80 0.13 16.03
C PRO A 24 -9.29 -0.14 16.04
N ARG A 25 -8.71 -0.23 17.25
CA ARG A 25 -7.32 -0.67 17.45
C ARG A 25 -7.20 -2.19 17.55
N ASN A 26 -8.27 -2.89 17.94
CA ASN A 26 -8.27 -4.35 18.04
C ASN A 26 -8.04 -4.98 16.65
N ARG A 27 -7.08 -5.90 16.53
CA ARG A 27 -6.75 -6.65 15.31
C ARG A 27 -7.87 -7.61 14.88
N ASP A 28 -8.71 -8.04 15.82
CA ASP A 28 -9.83 -8.94 15.52
C ASP A 28 -10.96 -8.22 14.78
N ARG A 29 -11.06 -6.90 14.97
CA ARG A 29 -12.09 -6.07 14.33
C ARG A 29 -11.61 -5.54 12.99
N ASP A 30 -12.37 -5.87 11.94
CA ASP A 30 -12.12 -5.32 10.62
C ASP A 30 -12.61 -3.86 10.49
N PHE A 31 -12.02 -3.13 9.55
CA PHE A 31 -12.38 -1.76 9.23
C PHE A 31 -13.58 -1.68 8.26
N GLY A 32 -14.00 -2.81 7.67
CA GLY A 32 -15.04 -2.81 6.64
C GLY A 32 -14.59 -2.16 5.32
N ILE A 33 -13.29 -1.94 5.15
CA ILE A 33 -12.70 -1.32 3.96
C ILE A 33 -11.88 -2.37 3.21
N THR A 34 -12.32 -2.72 2.01
CA THR A 34 -11.56 -3.55 1.08
C THR A 34 -10.31 -2.78 0.61
N ALA A 35 -9.17 -3.47 0.53
CA ALA A 35 -7.92 -2.89 0.03
C ALA A 35 -7.21 -3.92 -0.86
N VAL A 36 -6.78 -3.49 -2.04
CA VAL A 36 -5.92 -4.26 -2.93
C VAL A 36 -4.47 -3.93 -2.57
N TYR A 37 -3.68 -4.96 -2.33
CA TYR A 37 -2.28 -4.83 -1.93
C TYR A 37 -1.48 -6.07 -2.36
N SER A 38 -0.15 -5.96 -2.37
CA SER A 38 0.75 -7.08 -2.63
C SER A 38 1.41 -7.55 -1.33
N LEU A 39 1.72 -8.85 -1.25
CA LEU A 39 2.54 -9.43 -0.19
C LEU A 39 4.05 -9.24 -0.47
N GLU A 40 4.42 -8.79 -1.66
CA GLU A 40 5.80 -8.45 -1.98
C GLU A 40 6.28 -7.28 -1.13
N ASN A 41 7.44 -7.44 -0.48
CA ASN A 41 8.05 -6.37 0.27
C ASN A 41 8.65 -5.30 -0.66
N VAL A 42 8.50 -4.04 -0.28
CA VAL A 42 9.03 -2.90 -1.05
C VAL A 42 10.53 -3.05 -1.30
N ARG A 43 10.95 -2.83 -2.55
CA ARG A 43 12.35 -2.74 -2.96
C ARG A 43 12.74 -1.27 -3.12
N TYR A 44 13.86 -0.91 -2.54
CA TYR A 44 14.41 0.44 -2.57
C TYR A 44 15.61 0.50 -3.50
N PRO A 45 15.73 1.56 -4.32
CA PRO A 45 16.94 1.83 -5.08
C PRO A 45 18.09 2.17 -4.14
N GLN A 46 19.28 1.68 -4.49
CA GLN A 46 20.52 1.89 -3.76
C GLN A 46 21.46 2.83 -4.52
N ALA A 47 22.43 3.41 -3.82
CA ALA A 47 23.40 4.34 -4.40
C ALA A 47 24.30 3.70 -5.47
N ASP A 48 24.45 2.37 -5.44
CA ASP A 48 25.21 1.58 -6.42
C ASP A 48 24.39 1.20 -7.67
N GLY A 49 23.14 1.68 -7.77
CA GLY A 49 22.23 1.39 -8.88
C GLY A 49 21.48 0.06 -8.76
N THR A 50 21.71 -0.72 -7.70
CA THR A 50 20.95 -1.95 -7.42
C THR A 50 19.63 -1.63 -6.73
N VAL A 51 18.79 -2.66 -6.54
CA VAL A 51 17.55 -2.58 -5.75
C VAL A 51 17.56 -3.67 -4.70
N CYS A 52 17.19 -3.34 -3.45
CA CYS A 52 17.08 -4.34 -2.38
C CYS A 52 16.00 -3.99 -1.35
N GLY A 53 15.74 -4.88 -0.39
CA GLY A 53 14.69 -4.67 0.63
C GLY A 53 15.06 -3.72 1.77
N LEU A 54 16.32 -3.28 1.85
CA LEU A 54 16.79 -2.38 2.91
C LEU A 54 16.50 -0.94 2.52
N ARG A 55 15.78 -0.24 3.40
CA ARG A 55 15.48 1.18 3.24
C ARG A 55 16.77 1.99 3.44
N PRO A 56 17.14 2.88 2.50
CA PRO A 56 18.27 3.79 2.69
C PRO A 56 18.07 4.73 3.88
N GLU A 57 19.17 5.22 4.45
CA GLU A 57 19.16 6.13 5.61
C GLU A 57 18.26 7.37 5.38
N PRO A 58 17.53 7.81 6.41
CA PRO A 58 16.63 8.96 6.32
C PRO A 58 17.43 10.24 6.02
N GLY A 59 17.36 10.68 4.77
CA GLY A 59 18.12 11.82 4.23
C GLY A 59 18.50 11.64 2.76
N ALA A 60 18.67 10.39 2.30
CA ALA A 60 18.87 10.06 0.89
C ALA A 60 17.56 9.81 0.13
N ALA A 61 16.50 9.40 0.83
CA ALA A 61 15.17 9.10 0.27
C ALA A 61 14.24 10.33 0.34
N GLY A 62 14.63 11.42 -0.32
CA GLY A 62 13.88 12.68 -0.34
C GLY A 62 13.27 12.97 -1.71
N LYS A 63 11.96 12.70 -1.84
CA LYS A 63 10.99 13.14 -2.88
C LYS A 63 10.56 12.05 -3.87
N LEU A 64 9.28 12.08 -4.23
CA LEU A 64 8.61 11.31 -5.30
C LEU A 64 9.06 11.76 -6.70
N GLY A 65 10.37 11.87 -6.92
CA GLY A 65 10.94 12.05 -8.25
C GLY A 65 11.46 10.70 -8.77
N CYS A 66 11.58 10.56 -10.10
CA CYS A 66 12.21 9.37 -10.72
C CYS A 66 13.67 9.15 -10.29
N ASP A 67 14.25 10.12 -9.61
CA ASP A 67 15.61 10.19 -9.09
C ASP A 67 15.72 9.80 -7.60
N VAL A 68 14.66 9.94 -6.80
CA VAL A 68 14.74 9.76 -5.32
C VAL A 68 13.54 9.00 -4.70
N GLY A 69 12.60 8.52 -5.52
CA GLY A 69 11.36 7.85 -5.10
C GLY A 69 11.35 6.32 -5.28
N LEU A 70 10.26 5.68 -4.82
CA LEU A 70 9.97 4.30 -5.19
C LEU A 70 9.66 4.22 -6.69
N GLY A 71 10.30 3.27 -7.39
CA GLY A 71 9.97 2.98 -8.78
C GLY A 71 8.58 2.34 -8.92
N ALA A 72 7.99 2.46 -10.11
CA ALA A 72 6.72 1.83 -10.44
C ALA A 72 6.78 1.19 -11.83
N ALA A 73 6.06 0.07 -12.01
CA ALA A 73 5.95 -0.62 -13.27
C ALA A 73 4.48 -0.73 -13.67
N MET A 74 4.16 -0.40 -14.93
CA MET A 74 2.79 -0.37 -15.45
C MET A 74 2.06 -1.69 -15.21
N MET A 75 2.73 -2.83 -15.43
CA MET A 75 2.12 -4.14 -15.22
C MET A 75 1.63 -4.35 -13.78
N VAL A 76 2.29 -3.76 -12.79
CA VAL A 76 1.89 -3.85 -11.37
C VAL A 76 0.79 -2.84 -11.07
N THR A 77 0.97 -1.58 -11.43
CA THR A 77 -0.01 -0.54 -11.08
C THR A 77 -1.34 -0.73 -11.82
N ALA A 78 -1.29 -1.16 -13.09
CA ALA A 78 -2.49 -1.46 -13.87
C ALA A 78 -3.25 -2.67 -13.31
N THR A 79 -2.55 -3.75 -12.94
CA THR A 79 -3.23 -4.93 -12.34
C THR A 79 -3.90 -4.59 -11.02
N PHE A 80 -3.28 -3.78 -10.16
CA PHE A 80 -3.93 -3.27 -8.95
C PHE A 80 -5.24 -2.52 -9.25
N GLY A 81 -5.23 -1.65 -10.26
CA GLY A 81 -6.42 -0.92 -10.69
C GLY A 81 -7.51 -1.83 -11.25
N MET A 82 -7.14 -2.81 -12.09
CA MET A 82 -8.08 -3.77 -12.67
C MET A 82 -8.71 -4.68 -11.60
N VAL A 83 -7.92 -5.14 -10.61
CA VAL A 83 -8.43 -5.92 -9.47
C VAL A 83 -9.38 -5.06 -8.62
N ALA A 84 -9.03 -3.80 -8.36
CA ALA A 84 -9.91 -2.90 -7.63
C ALA A 84 -11.25 -2.67 -8.35
N ALA A 85 -11.23 -2.50 -9.67
CA ALA A 85 -12.44 -2.38 -10.49
C ALA A 85 -13.30 -3.64 -10.43
N GLN A 86 -12.68 -4.83 -10.55
CA GLN A 86 -13.37 -6.12 -10.43
C GLN A 86 -14.08 -6.27 -9.07
N LEU A 87 -13.39 -5.94 -7.97
CA LEU A 87 -13.98 -6.00 -6.62
C LEU A 87 -15.13 -5.00 -6.43
N ALA A 88 -15.02 -3.81 -7.02
CA ALA A 88 -16.08 -2.81 -6.98
C ALA A 88 -17.34 -3.30 -7.71
N VAL A 89 -17.18 -3.83 -8.92
CA VAL A 89 -18.29 -4.40 -9.71
C VAL A 89 -18.92 -5.57 -8.96
N GLU A 90 -18.11 -6.50 -8.42
CA GLU A 90 -18.63 -7.62 -7.63
C GLU A 90 -19.44 -7.14 -6.43
N ARG A 91 -18.97 -6.10 -5.72
CA ARG A 91 -19.67 -5.55 -4.56
C ARG A 91 -21.00 -4.91 -4.92
N MET A 92 -21.10 -4.29 -6.10
CA MET A 92 -22.34 -3.70 -6.63
C MET A 92 -23.35 -4.76 -7.07
N LEU A 93 -22.88 -5.89 -7.61
CA LEU A 93 -23.72 -6.97 -8.12
C LEU A 93 -24.18 -7.97 -7.04
N ARG A 94 -23.59 -7.94 -5.84
CA ARG A 94 -24.04 -8.81 -4.74
C ARG A 94 -25.49 -8.49 -4.37
N PRO A 95 -26.40 -9.48 -4.40
CA PRO A 95 -27.77 -9.28 -3.95
C PRO A 95 -27.80 -8.87 -2.49
N ILE A 96 -28.77 -8.01 -2.15
CA ILE A 96 -29.02 -7.49 -0.80
C ILE A 96 -29.56 -8.61 0.09
#